data_AF-R7CDX4-F1
#
_entry.id   AF-R7CDX4-F1
#
_cell.length_a   1.000
_cell.length_b   1.000
_cell.length_c   1.000
_cell.angle_alpha   90.00
_cell.angle_beta   90.00
_cell.angle_gamma   90.00
#
_symmetry.space_group_name_H-M   'P 1'
#
loop_
_entity.id
_entity.type
_entity.pdbx_description
1 polymer ?
#
loop_
_entity_poly.entity_id
_entity_poly.type
_entity_poly.pdbx_seq_one_letter_code
_entity_poly.pdbx_strand_id
1 'polypeptide(L)'
;MPDHVHMLVAIPPKYSVAQVMGYLKGKSSLMIFDRHASLKYKYGNREFWAVGYYVSTVGLNEKTIAKYIREQEAADIALDKLSVKEYEDPFEDK
;
A
#
# COMPACT_ATOMS: atom_id res chain seq x y z
N MET A 1 -2.00 -3.39 11.87
CA MET A 1 -0.96 -3.92 10.97
C MET A 1 -1.12 -3.29 9.59
N PRO A 2 -0.10 -2.60 9.07
CA PRO A 2 -0.16 -1.91 7.78
C PRO A 2 0.16 -2.91 6.66
N ASP A 3 -0.81 -3.74 6.30
CA ASP A 3 -0.68 -4.79 5.27
C ASP A 3 -1.27 -4.39 3.91
N HIS A 4 -1.77 -3.16 3.79
CA HIS A 4 -2.43 -2.63 2.59
C HIS A 4 -2.10 -1.14 2.39
N VAL A 5 -2.38 -0.64 1.19
CA VAL A 5 -2.15 0.76 0.80
C VAL A 5 -3.44 1.36 0.24
N HIS A 6 -3.80 2.55 0.73
CA HIS A 6 -4.91 3.34 0.19
C HIS A 6 -4.38 4.40 -0.78
N MET A 7 -4.99 4.53 -1.94
CA MET A 7 -4.60 5.53 -2.94
C MET A 7 -5.82 6.22 -3.52
N LEU A 8 -5.73 7.55 -3.69
CA LEU A 8 -6.67 8.34 -4.49
C LEU A 8 -5.98 8.71 -5.81
N VAL A 9 -6.48 8.17 -6.92
CA VAL A 9 -5.82 8.28 -8.24
C VAL A 9 -6.81 8.74 -9.30
N ALA A 10 -6.43 9.74 -10.08
CA ALA A 10 -7.16 10.13 -11.28
C ALA A 10 -6.68 9.28 -12.47
N ILE A 11 -7.60 8.50 -13.06
CA ILE A 11 -7.29 7.62 -14.21
C ILE A 11 -7.97 8.18 -15.46
N PRO A 12 -7.21 8.48 -16.54
CA PRO A 12 -7.81 8.83 -17.81
C PRO A 12 -8.72 7.70 -18.33
N PRO A 13 -9.91 8.02 -18.88
CA PRO A 13 -10.92 7.00 -19.23
C PRO A 13 -10.49 6.05 -20.35
N LYS A 14 -9.43 6.38 -21.09
CA LYS A 14 -8.81 5.49 -22.09
C LYS A 14 -8.09 4.28 -21.48
N TYR A 15 -7.77 4.33 -20.19
CA TYR A 15 -7.15 3.22 -19.47
C TYR A 15 -8.16 2.56 -18.56
N SER A 16 -8.20 1.23 -18.55
CA SER A 16 -9.00 0.50 -17.58
C SER A 16 -8.33 0.55 -16.20
N VAL A 17 -9.15 0.54 -15.14
CA VAL A 17 -8.67 0.45 -13.76
C VAL A 17 -7.76 -0.77 -13.58
N ALA A 18 -8.15 -1.92 -14.14
CA ALA A 18 -7.38 -3.16 -14.07
C ALA A 18 -5.98 -3.02 -14.68
N GLN A 19 -5.85 -2.33 -15.81
CA GLN A 19 -4.56 -2.08 -16.44
C GLN A 19 -3.65 -1.23 -15.55
N VAL A 20 -4.20 -0.14 -14.97
CA VAL A 20 -3.44 0.74 -14.07
C VAL A 20 -3.01 -0.01 -12.81
N MET A 21 -3.93 -0.77 -12.19
CA MET A 21 -3.61 -1.55 -10.99
C MET A 21 -2.59 -2.66 -11.26
N GLY A 22 -2.68 -3.34 -12.39
CA GLY A 22 -1.69 -4.34 -12.81
C GLY A 22 -0.31 -3.72 -12.97
N TYR A 23 -0.22 -2.55 -13.62
CA TYR A 23 1.03 -1.82 -13.76
C TYR A 23 1.61 -1.39 -12.40
N LEU A 24 0.80 -0.76 -11.54
CA LEU A 24 1.25 -0.28 -10.23
C LEU A 24 1.74 -1.44 -9.35
N LYS A 25 0.94 -2.51 -9.20
CA LYS A 25 1.32 -3.67 -8.38
C LYS A 25 2.55 -4.39 -8.93
N GLY A 26 2.66 -4.55 -10.25
CA GLY A 26 3.80 -5.19 -10.89
C GLY A 26 5.10 -4.39 -10.74
N LYS A 27 5.07 -3.09 -11.08
CA LYS A 27 6.26 -2.23 -10.98
C LYS A 27 6.73 -2.02 -9.55
N SER A 28 5.81 -1.77 -8.62
CA SER A 28 6.16 -1.62 -7.20
C SER A 28 6.76 -2.90 -6.63
N SER A 29 6.22 -4.08 -6.94
CA SER A 29 6.80 -5.35 -6.49
C SER A 29 8.24 -5.50 -6.95
N LEU A 30 8.53 -5.21 -8.23
CA LEU A 30 9.89 -5.25 -8.76
C LEU A 30 10.82 -4.28 -8.02
N MET A 31 10.39 -3.04 -7.80
CA MET A 31 11.18 -2.02 -7.10
C MET A 31 11.45 -2.38 -5.64
N ILE A 32 10.47 -2.96 -4.95
CA ILE A 32 10.59 -3.38 -3.54
C ILE A 32 11.59 -4.54 -3.42
N PHE A 33 11.48 -5.56 -4.28
CA PHE A 33 12.43 -6.68 -4.26
C PHE A 33 13.84 -6.27 -4.69
N ASP A 34 13.98 -5.24 -5.51
CA ASP A 34 15.28 -4.69 -5.89
C ASP A 34 15.94 -3.95 -4.73
N ARG A 35 15.19 -3.07 -4.04
CA ARG A 35 15.69 -2.29 -2.89
C ARG A 35 15.89 -3.12 -1.63
N HIS A 36 15.03 -4.10 -1.39
CA HIS A 36 15.02 -4.91 -0.17
C HIS A 36 15.25 -6.38 -0.52
N ALA A 37 16.50 -6.72 -0.84
CA ALA A 37 16.87 -8.08 -1.26
C ALA A 37 16.51 -9.16 -0.23
N SER A 38 16.49 -8.83 1.06
CA SER A 38 16.07 -9.73 2.15
C SER A 38 14.62 -10.21 2.03
N LEU A 39 13.72 -9.40 1.46
CA LEU A 39 12.32 -9.76 1.25
C LEU A 39 12.15 -10.88 0.21
N LYS A 40 13.12 -11.09 -0.69
CA LYS A 40 13.09 -12.20 -1.64
C LYS A 40 13.08 -13.58 -0.96
N TYR A 41 13.67 -13.68 0.24
CA TYR A 41 13.69 -14.92 1.01
C TYR A 41 12.39 -15.12 1.81
N LYS A 42 11.76 -14.03 2.26
CA LYS A 42 10.47 -14.07 2.96
C LYS A 42 9.30 -14.36 2.01
N TYR A 43 9.35 -13.81 0.80
CA TYR A 43 8.36 -14.01 -0.26
C TYR A 43 8.99 -14.87 -1.36
N GLY A 44 9.21 -16.17 -1.07
CA GLY A 44 9.95 -17.10 -1.95
C GLY A 44 9.37 -17.27 -3.36
N ASN A 45 8.10 -16.92 -3.58
CA ASN A 45 7.44 -16.87 -4.90
C ASN A 45 7.54 -15.48 -5.59
N ARG A 46 8.19 -14.51 -4.96
CA ARG A 46 8.30 -13.10 -5.40
C ARG A 46 6.95 -12.42 -5.64
N GLU A 47 5.91 -12.83 -4.91
CA GLU A 47 4.65 -12.13 -4.88
C GLU A 47 4.62 -11.21 -3.67
N PHE A 48 4.55 -9.90 -3.91
CA PHE A 48 4.50 -8.91 -2.83
C PHE A 48 3.05 -8.55 -2.47
N TRP A 49 2.19 -8.36 -3.48
CA TRP A 49 0.79 -8.00 -3.29
C TRP A 49 -0.13 -9.21 -3.41
N ALA A 50 -1.24 -9.20 -2.67
CA ALA A 50 -2.35 -10.13 -2.91
C ALA A 50 -2.86 -10.03 -4.35
N VAL A 51 -3.46 -11.09 -4.90
CA VAL A 51 -3.95 -11.12 -6.29
C VAL A 51 -5.03 -10.05 -6.52
N GLY A 52 -5.93 -9.87 -5.56
CA GLY A 52 -7.03 -8.91 -5.64
C GLY A 52 -6.64 -7.44 -5.41
N TYR A 53 -7.59 -6.55 -5.67
CA TYR A 53 -7.56 -5.14 -5.27
C TYR A 53 -9.00 -4.66 -5.08
N TYR A 54 -9.19 -3.65 -4.24
CA TYR A 54 -10.47 -2.96 -4.08
C TYR A 54 -10.43 -1.62 -4.82
N VAL A 55 -11.53 -1.25 -5.46
CA VAL A 55 -11.67 0.06 -6.11
C VAL A 55 -13.09 0.59 -5.91
N SER A 56 -13.19 1.88 -5.65
CA SER A 56 -14.45 2.61 -5.60
C SER A 56 -14.29 3.92 -6.38
N THR A 57 -15.31 4.29 -7.17
CA THR A 57 -15.31 5.55 -7.89
C THR A 57 -15.68 6.68 -6.95
N VAL A 58 -14.93 7.78 -7.05
CA VAL A 58 -15.15 8.96 -6.21
C VAL A 58 -15.72 10.08 -7.07
N GLY A 59 -16.86 10.62 -6.65
CA GLY A 59 -17.48 11.80 -7.25
C GLY A 59 -17.33 13.04 -6.37
N LEU A 60 -18.46 13.64 -5.99
CA LEU A 60 -18.52 14.90 -5.23
C LEU A 60 -17.85 14.87 -3.84
N ASN A 61 -17.56 13.68 -3.30
CA ASN A 61 -17.01 13.48 -1.96
C ASN A 61 -15.47 13.39 -1.93
N GLU A 62 -14.78 13.82 -2.99
CA GLU A 62 -13.32 13.68 -3.12
C GLU A 62 -12.55 14.26 -1.93
N LYS A 63 -12.93 15.45 -1.45
CA LYS A 63 -12.27 16.08 -0.30
C LYS A 63 -12.40 15.26 0.99
N THR A 64 -13.56 14.67 1.22
CA THR A 64 -13.82 13.82 2.38
C THR A 64 -12.99 12.54 2.33
N ILE A 65 -12.93 11.91 1.15
CA ILE A 65 -12.15 10.67 0.97
C ILE A 65 -10.66 10.94 1.03
N ALA A 66 -10.18 12.06 0.47
CA ALA A 66 -8.79 12.48 0.59
C ALA A 66 -8.41 12.73 2.07
N LYS A 67 -9.30 13.35 2.84
CA LYS A 67 -9.11 13.54 4.29
C LYS A 67 -9.04 12.19 5.01
N TYR A 68 -10.00 11.30 4.73
CA TYR A 68 -10.05 9.95 5.30
C TYR A 68 -8.75 9.18 5.04
N ILE A 69 -8.26 9.14 3.80
CA ILE A 69 -7.02 8.40 3.46
C ILE A 69 -5.82 8.91 4.27
N ARG A 70 -5.67 10.24 4.41
CA ARG A 70 -4.55 10.82 5.20
C ARG A 70 -4.66 10.52 6.69
N GLU A 71 -5.88 10.53 7.22
CA GLU A 71 -6.14 10.30 8.64
C GLU A 71 -6.13 8.80 9.00
N GLN A 72 -6.48 7.94 8.05
CA GLN A 72 -6.49 6.49 8.22
C GLN A 72 -5.10 5.97 8.54
N GLU A 73 -4.08 6.41 7.80
CA GLU A 73 -2.69 6.06 8.11
C GLU A 73 -2.29 6.50 9.52
N ALA A 74 -2.67 7.70 9.95
CA ALA A 74 -2.36 8.21 11.29
C ALA A 74 -3.09 7.43 12.40
N ALA A 75 -4.34 7.06 12.17
CA ALA A 75 -5.14 6.27 13.10
C ALA A 75 -4.62 4.82 13.22
N ASP A 76 -4.31 4.19 12.09
CA ASP A 76 -3.72 2.84 12.05
C ASP A 76 -2.33 2.83 12.70
N ILE A 77 -1.50 3.85 12.46
CA ILE A 77 -0.20 4.02 13.15
C ILE A 77 -0.41 4.22 14.66
N ALA A 78 -1.38 5.03 15.10
CA ALA A 78 -1.64 5.25 16.52
C ALA A 78 -2.13 3.97 17.22
N LEU A 79 -2.99 3.19 16.56
CA LEU A 79 -3.50 1.92 17.06
C LEU A 79 -2.41 0.83 17.09
N ASP A 80 -1.53 0.77 16.08
CA ASP A 80 -0.38 -0.14 16.09
C ASP A 80 0.60 0.26 17.19
N LYS A 81 0.88 1.55 17.41
CA LYS A 81 1.71 2.02 18.55
C LYS A 81 1.13 1.66 19.92
N LEU A 82 -0.18 1.52 20.04
CA LEU A 82 -0.87 1.10 21.27
C LEU A 82 -0.88 -0.44 21.46
N SER A 83 -0.68 -1.21 20.39
CA SER A 83 -0.82 -2.69 20.40
C SER A 83 0.49 -3.47 20.30
N VAL A 84 1.61 -2.81 20.00
CA VAL A 84 2.92 -3.46 19.88
C VAL A 84 3.58 -3.59 21.26
N LYS A 85 3.54 -4.83 21.80
CA LYS A 85 4.70 -5.41 22.51
C LYS A 85 5.93 -5.13 21.65
N GLU A 86 6.88 -4.35 22.18
CA GLU A 86 8.12 -3.93 21.53
C GLU A 86 8.73 -5.05 20.67
N TYR A 87 8.55 -4.93 19.35
CA TYR A 87 9.43 -5.55 18.38
C TYR A 87 10.18 -4.40 17.75
N GLU A 88 11.50 -4.36 17.95
CA GLU A 88 12.40 -3.31 17.45
C GLU A 88 12.14 -3.03 15.96
N ASP A 89 12.16 -1.74 15.63
CA ASP A 89 11.98 -1.22 14.28
C ASP A 89 13.14 -1.70 13.38
N PRO A 90 12.88 -2.49 12.33
CA PRO A 90 13.93 -2.96 11.42
C PRO A 90 14.52 -1.85 10.54
N PHE A 91 14.05 -0.60 10.68
CA PHE A 91 14.53 0.59 9.98
C PHE A 91 15.20 1.63 10.89
N GLU A 92 15.43 1.33 12.17
CA GLU A 92 16.37 2.14 12.95
C GLU A 92 17.80 1.94 12.40
N ASP A 93 18.28 2.95 11.67
CA ASP A 93 19.65 3.02 11.18
C ASP A 93 20.64 3.05 12.36
N LYS A 94 21.71 2.24 12.25
CA LYS A 94 22.90 2.31 13.12
C LYS A 94 23.82 3.47 12.76
#